data_AF-A0A7X2V3T2-F1
#
_entry.id   AF-A0A7X2V3T2-F1
#
_cell.length_a   1.000
_cell.length_b   1.000
_cell.length_c   1.000
_cell.angle_alpha   90.00
_cell.angle_beta   90.00
_cell.angle_gamma   90.00
#
_symmetry.space_group_name_H-M   'P 1'
#
loop_
_entity.id
_entity.type
_entity.pdbx_description
1 polymer ?
#
loop_
_entity_poly.entity_id
_entity_poly.type
_entity_poly.pdbx_seq_one_letter_code
_entity_poly.pdbx_strand_id
1 'polypeptide(L)' 'MNEKKEIRRLLQEIEQAEQSATEAIRAVNAMFDSDYPDSHATSSESIEKLKEQMDEKMILYRKKLILVKQLLNKAEGDGK' A
#
# COMPACT_ATOMS: atom_id res chain seq x y z
N MET A 1 -1.80 -7.40 -27.17
CA MET A 1 -0.47 -7.02 -26.63
C MET A 1 -0.52 -5.97 -25.49
N ASN A 2 -1.65 -5.28 -25.24
CA ASN A 2 -1.76 -4.26 -24.19
C ASN A 2 -1.96 -4.80 -22.77
N GLU A 3 -2.70 -5.90 -22.58
CA GLU A 3 -3.07 -6.39 -21.24
C GLU A 3 -1.86 -6.89 -20.44
N LYS A 4 -0.90 -7.57 -21.08
CA LYS A 4 0.36 -7.98 -20.42
C LYS A 4 1.24 -6.79 -19.99
N LYS A 5 1.16 -5.65 -20.69
CA LYS A 5 1.90 -4.43 -20.30
C LYS A 5 1.21 -3.74 -19.12
N GLU A 6 -0.12 -3.70 -19.14
CA GLU A 6 -0.93 -3.13 -18.06
C GLU A 6 -0.84 -3.93 -16.76
N ILE A 7 -0.89 -5.28 -16.84
CA ILE A 7 -0.69 -6.15 -15.68
C ILE A 7 0.68 -5.89 -15.04
N ARG A 8 1.76 -5.81 -15.84
CA ARG A 8 3.10 -5.50 -15.30
C ARG A 8 3.18 -4.13 -14.64
N ARG A 9 2.57 -3.11 -15.25
CA ARG A 9 2.50 -1.77 -14.67
C ARG A 9 1.77 -1.78 -13.33
N LEU A 10 0.60 -2.41 -13.26
CA LEU A 10 -0.20 -2.49 -12.04
C LEU A 10 0.51 -3.29 -10.93
N LEU A 11 1.21 -4.37 -11.28
CA LEU A 11 2.02 -5.13 -10.32
C LEU A 11 3.16 -4.29 -9.72
N GLN A 12 3.85 -3.49 -10.55
CA GLN A 12 4.90 -2.59 -10.06
C GLN A 12 4.33 -1.50 -9.13
N GLU A 13 3.15 -0.96 -9.44
CA GLU A 13 2.48 0.02 -8.58
C GLU A 13 2.00 -0.58 -7.24
N ILE A 14 1.63 -1.86 -7.24
CA ILE A 14 1.25 -2.63 -6.05
C ILE A 14 2.48 -2.83 -5.15
N GLU A 15 3.61 -3.25 -5.73
CA GLU A 15 4.86 -3.46 -5.01
C GLU A 15 5.38 -2.16 -4.36
N GLN A 16 5.31 -1.04 -5.07
CA GLN A 16 5.66 0.28 -4.52
C GLN A 16 4.75 0.66 -3.34
N ALA A 17 3.44 0.39 -3.47
CA ALA A 17 2.50 0.68 -2.39
C ALA A 17 2.75 -0.19 -1.14
N GLU A 18 3.15 -1.46 -1.31
CA GLU A 18 3.53 -2.34 -0.19
C GLU A 18 4.80 -1.85 0.50
N GLN A 19 5.80 -1.41 -0.25
CA GLN A 19 7.02 -0.84 0.31
C GLN A 19 6.72 0.42 1.13
N SER A 20 5.94 1.36 0.59
CA SER A 20 5.54 2.56 1.32
C SER A 20 4.72 2.26 2.59
N ALA A 21 3.83 1.27 2.54
CA ALA A 21 3.06 0.86 3.72
C ALA A 21 3.97 0.24 4.78
N THR A 22 4.95 -0.57 4.38
CA THR A 22 5.94 -1.18 5.27
C THR A 22 6.81 -0.12 5.96
N GLU A 23 7.25 0.90 5.21
CA GLU A 23 8.01 2.02 5.75
C GLU A 23 7.20 2.86 6.73
N ALA A 24 5.93 3.14 6.43
CA ALA A 24 5.03 3.85 7.33
C ALA A 24 4.83 3.09 8.65
N ILE A 25 4.62 1.77 8.59
CA ILE A 25 4.51 0.92 9.79
C ILE A 25 5.80 0.95 10.60
N ARG A 26 6.97 0.88 9.95
CA ARG A 26 8.27 0.99 10.65
C ARG A 26 8.44 2.34 11.33
N ALA A 27 8.06 3.44 10.67
CA ALA A 27 8.13 4.78 11.25
C ALA A 27 7.21 4.91 12.47
N VAL A 28 5.99 4.40 12.37
CA VAL A 28 5.03 4.36 13.50
C VAL A 28 5.59 3.52 14.65
N ASN A 29 6.10 2.32 14.38
CA ASN A 29 6.69 1.47 15.43
C ASN A 29 7.91 2.12 16.07
N ALA A 30 8.79 2.76 15.30
CA ALA A 30 9.94 3.48 15.84
C ALA A 30 9.55 4.66 16.74
N MET A 31 8.41 5.33 16.48
CA MET A 31 7.87 6.36 17.37
C MET A 31 7.44 5.79 18.73
N PHE A 32 6.93 4.55 18.76
CA PHE A 32 6.45 3.90 19.99
C PHE A 32 7.51 3.08 20.73
N ASP A 33 8.54 2.57 20.04
CA ASP A 33 9.63 1.76 20.62
C ASP A 33 10.75 2.60 21.26
N SER A 34 10.69 3.93 21.13
CA SER A 34 11.81 4.77 21.55
C SER A 34 11.78 5.10 23.04
N ASP A 35 12.79 4.59 23.73
CA ASP A 35 13.39 5.07 24.99
C ASP A 35 13.92 6.53 24.85
N TYR A 36 13.22 7.38 24.08
CA TYR A 36 13.57 8.76 23.80
C TYR A 36 12.97 9.67 24.88
N PRO A 37 13.77 10.52 25.54
CA PRO A 37 13.31 11.43 26.59
C PRO A 37 12.42 12.59 26.08
N ASP A 38 12.00 12.54 24.81
CA ASP A 38 11.17 13.56 24.15
C ASP A 38 9.87 12.95 23.55
N SER A 39 9.42 11.82 24.10
CA SER A 39 8.21 11.07 23.71
C SER A 39 6.88 11.84 23.87
N HIS A 40 6.93 13.13 24.23
CA HIS A 40 5.77 14.01 24.29
C HIS A 40 5.43 14.71 22.97
N ALA A 41 6.23 14.56 21.91
CA ALA A 41 6.03 15.31 20.66
C ALA A 41 5.16 14.63 19.59
N THR A 42 4.75 13.38 19.77
CA THR A 42 3.82 12.72 18.83
C THR A 42 2.40 12.84 19.37
N SER A 43 1.70 13.90 18.98
CA SER A 43 0.30 14.10 19.36
C SER A 43 -0.56 12.93 18.83
N SER A 44 -1.62 12.56 19.56
CA SER A 44 -2.62 11.59 19.10
C SER A 44 -3.14 11.91 17.68
N GLU A 45 -3.19 13.20 17.34
CA GLU A 45 -3.57 13.72 16.02
C GLU A 45 -2.56 13.34 14.92
N SER A 46 -1.26 13.27 15.24
CA SER A 46 -0.23 12.83 14.29
C SER A 46 -0.35 11.33 13.97
N ILE A 47 -0.71 10.53 14.98
CA ILE A 47 -0.95 9.09 14.83
C ILE A 47 -2.25 8.82 14.05
N GLU A 48 -3.33 9.55 14.35
CA GLU A 48 -4.59 9.45 13.59
C GLU A 48 -4.38 9.80 12.13
N LYS A 49 -3.65 10.88 11.83
CA LYS A 49 -3.33 11.27 10.45
C LYS A 49 -2.51 10.22 9.71
N LEU A 50 -1.53 9.60 10.36
CA LEU A 50 -0.76 8.50 9.78
C LEU A 50 -1.65 7.27 9.51
N LYS A 51 -2.57 6.97 10.42
CA LYS A 51 -3.53 5.88 10.26
C LYS A 51 -4.49 6.12 9.10
N GLU A 52 -5.04 7.34 8.98
CA GLU A 52 -5.89 7.72 7.84
C GLU A 52 -5.15 7.58 6.51
N GLN A 53 -3.90 8.06 6.44
CA GLN A 53 -3.08 7.91 5.24
C GLN A 53 -2.81 6.44 4.90
N MET A 54 -2.57 5.59 5.90
CA MET A 54 -2.41 4.15 5.69
C MET A 54 -3.70 3.51 5.16
N ASP A 55 -4.86 3.85 5.74
CA ASP A 55 -6.16 3.31 5.33
C ASP A 55 -6.50 3.70 3.88
N GLU A 56 -6.28 4.95 3.48
CA GLU A 56 -6.45 5.41 2.09
C GLU A 56 -5.55 4.64 1.12
N LYS A 57 -4.27 4.46 1.46
CA LYS A 57 -3.31 3.70 0.64
C LYS A 57 -3.73 2.24 0.53
N MET A 58 -4.24 1.64 1.60
CA MET A 58 -4.71 0.26 1.60
C MET A 58 -5.94 0.06 0.70
N ILE A 59 -6.86 1.02 0.68
CA ILE A 59 -8.02 1.00 -0.24
C ILE A 59 -7.55 1.05 -1.69
N LEU A 60 -6.62 1.95 -2.02
CA LEU A 60 -6.07 2.06 -3.37
C LEU A 60 -5.33 0.79 -3.80
N TYR A 61 -4.54 0.20 -2.90
CA TYR A 61 -3.86 -1.07 -3.13
C TYR A 61 -4.84 -2.19 -3.47
N ARG A 62 -5.90 -2.36 -2.66
CA ARG A 62 -6.92 -3.40 -2.89
C ARG A 62 -7.61 -3.24 -4.24
N LYS A 63 -7.93 -2.00 -4.65
CA LYS A 63 -8.52 -1.71 -5.97
C LYS A 63 -7.59 -2.13 -7.11
N LYS A 64 -6.30 -1.81 -7.03
CA LYS A 64 -5.32 -2.22 -8.05
C LYS A 64 -5.17 -3.74 -8.12
N LEU A 65 -5.14 -4.41 -6.98
CA LEU A 65 -5.05 -5.88 -6.93
C LEU A 65 -6.27 -6.55 -7.58
N ILE A 66 -7.48 -6.03 -7.35
CA ILE A 66 -8.70 -6.52 -8.00
C ILE A 66 -8.60 -6.34 -9.52
N LEU A 67 -8.13 -5.18 -9.99
CA LEU A 67 -7.96 -4.92 -11.42
C LEU A 67 -6.96 -5.89 -12.06
N VAL A 68 -5.84 -6.18 -11.39
CA VAL A 68 -4.88 -7.20 -11.84
C VAL A 68 -5.54 -8.57 -11.96
N LYS A 69 -6.31 -9.00 -10.94
CA LYS A 69 -7.04 -10.28 -10.98
C LYS A 69 -8.04 -10.35 -12.14
N GLN A 70 -8.78 -9.27 -12.40
CA GLN A 70 -9.72 -9.20 -13.51
C GLN A 70 -9.02 -9.29 -14.86
N LEU A 71 -7.91 -8.57 -15.04
CA LEU A 71 -7.12 -8.62 -16.27
C LEU A 71 -6.49 -9.99 -16.52
N LEU A 72 -6.01 -10.65 -15.46
CA LEU A 72 -5.49 -12.02 -15.54
C LEU A 72 -6.59 -13.01 -15.93
N ASN A 73 -7.75 -12.98 -15.26
CA ASN A 73 -8.88 -13.85 -15.60
C ASN A 73 -9.37 -13.64 -17.03
N LYS A 74 -9.38 -12.40 -17.52
CA LYS A 74 -9.75 -12.08 -18.91
C LYS A 74 -8.72 -12.65 -19.89
N ALA A 75 -7.43 -12.47 -19.61
CA ALA A 75 -6.36 -13.02 -20.44
C ALA A 75 -6.34 -14.56 -20.47
N GLU A 76 -6.80 -15.23 -19.40
CA GLU A 76 -6.97 -16.69 -19.36
C GLU A 76 -8.28 -17.15 -20.03
N GLY A 77 -9.33 -16.33 -19.99
CA GLY A 77 -10.63 -16.61 -20.63
C GLY A 77 -10.64 -16.43 -22.14
N ASP A 78 -9.88 -15.48 -22.67
CA ASP A 78 -9.75 -15.22 -24.12
C ASP A 78 -8.84 -16.25 -24.84
N GLY A 79 -8.34 -17.26 -24.12
CA GLY A 79 -7.49 -18.33 -24.64
C GLY A 79 -8.22 -19.65 -24.97
N LYS A 80 -9.55 -19.68 -24.97
CA LYS A 80 -10.37 -20.85 -25.34
C LYS A 80 -11.15 -20.66 -26.63
#